data_AF-A0A4P9UK45-F1
#
_entry.id   AF-A0A4P9UK45-F1
#
_cell.length_a   1.000
_cell.length_b   1.000
_cell.length_c   1.000
_cell.angle_alpha   90.00
_cell.angle_beta   90.00
_cell.angle_gamma   90.00
#
_symmetry.space_group_name_H-M   'P 1'
#
loop_
_entity.id
_entity.type
_entity.pdbx_description
1 polymer ?
#
loop_
_entity_poly.entity_id
_entity_poly.type
_entity_poly.pdbx_seq_one_letter_code
_entity_poly.pdbx_strand_id
1 'polypeptide(L)'
;MKKYTVAAVALVAVFSGSAMAEGSKIEKSTLINASKNTLTNTQAIGRNSAASTGSINVVGSKVEKSTVINASKNTLTNTQAIGRDSVANTGSIDIR
;
A
#
# COMPACT_ATOMS: atom_id res chain seq x y z
N MET A 1 5.26 -32.52 24.16
CA MET A 1 4.62 -31.21 24.43
C MET A 1 4.48 -30.47 23.11
N LYS A 2 3.27 -30.39 22.54
CA LYS A 2 3.04 -29.64 21.28
C LYS A 2 3.15 -28.15 21.60
N LYS A 3 4.14 -27.48 21.00
CA LYS A 3 4.30 -26.03 21.10
C LYS A 3 3.19 -25.39 20.26
N TYR A 4 2.13 -24.92 20.90
CA TYR A 4 1.12 -24.10 20.24
C TYR A 4 1.71 -22.70 20.07
N THR A 5 2.33 -22.46 18.91
CA THR A 5 2.73 -21.11 18.53
C THR A 5 1.45 -20.34 18.26
N VAL A 6 1.02 -19.52 19.22
CA VAL A 6 -0.05 -18.54 19.02
C VAL A 6 0.47 -17.53 18.00
N ALA A 7 0.08 -17.69 16.73
CA ALA A 7 0.28 -16.65 15.73
C ALA A 7 -0.62 -15.47 16.14
N ALA A 8 -0.01 -14.42 16.68
CA ALA A 8 -0.73 -13.18 16.96
C ALA A 8 -1.21 -12.61 15.60
N VAL A 9 -2.50 -12.77 15.31
CA VAL A 9 -3.13 -12.16 14.14
C VAL A 9 -3.48 -10.73 14.52
N ALA A 10 -2.61 -9.78 14.17
CA ALA A 10 -2.92 -8.36 14.27
C ALA A 10 -3.65 -7.94 12.99
N LEU A 11 -4.96 -7.72 13.07
CA LEU A 11 -5.76 -7.14 11.98
C LEU A 11 -5.81 -5.63 12.17
N VAL A 12 -5.03 -4.89 11.36
CA VAL A 12 -5.10 -3.43 11.31
C VAL A 12 -5.96 -3.03 10.11
N ALA A 13 -7.16 -2.53 10.38
CA ALA A 13 -8.07 -2.00 9.35
C ALA A 13 -7.93 -0.48 9.27
N VAL A 14 -7.39 0.03 8.15
CA VAL A 14 -7.30 1.46 7.87
C VAL A 14 -8.50 1.86 7.00
N PHE A 15 -9.41 2.67 7.55
CA PHE A 15 -10.70 2.99 6.89
C PHE A 15 -10.66 4.23 5.98
N SER A 16 -9.64 5.09 6.08
CA SER A 16 -9.51 6.28 5.25
C SER A 16 -8.08 6.80 5.24
N GLY A 17 -7.26 6.28 4.34
CA GLY A 17 -5.86 6.68 4.15
C GLY A 17 -5.05 5.60 3.44
N SER A 18 -3.91 5.97 2.86
CA SER A 18 -2.94 4.98 2.37
C SER A 18 -2.30 4.22 3.53
N ALA A 19 -2.12 2.91 3.40
CA ALA A 19 -1.34 2.12 4.36
C ALA A 19 0.15 2.16 3.97
N MET A 20 1.05 2.16 4.96
CA MET A 20 2.49 2.27 4.73
C MET A 20 3.23 1.23 5.57
N ALA A 21 4.19 0.53 4.96
CA ALA A 21 5.17 -0.31 5.64
C ALA A 21 6.55 -0.01 5.06
N GLU A 22 7.48 0.46 5.89
CA GLU A 22 8.83 0.82 5.46
C GLU A 22 9.88 -0.04 6.18
N GLY A 23 10.92 -0.48 5.47
CA GLY A 23 12.07 -1.19 6.04
C GLY A 23 11.74 -2.51 6.75
N SER A 24 10.60 -3.13 6.44
CA SER A 24 10.02 -4.23 7.21
C SER A 24 10.14 -5.58 6.51
N LYS A 25 10.14 -6.67 7.29
CA LYS A 25 9.97 -8.03 6.75
C LYS A 25 8.50 -8.43 6.88
N ILE A 26 7.81 -8.54 5.75
CA ILE A 26 6.40 -8.95 5.67
C ILE A 26 6.35 -10.43 5.27
N GLU A 27 6.10 -11.29 6.24
CA GLU A 27 6.06 -12.75 6.04
C GLU A 27 4.67 -13.32 6.35
N LYS A 28 4.24 -14.31 5.54
CA LYS A 28 3.00 -15.08 5.78
C LYS A 28 1.78 -14.20 6.04
N SER A 29 1.74 -13.05 5.38
CA SER A 29 0.71 -12.02 5.57
C SER A 29 -0.19 -11.94 4.34
N THR A 30 -1.37 -11.35 4.50
CA THR A 30 -2.25 -11.03 3.38
C THR A 30 -2.41 -9.53 3.29
N LEU A 31 -1.94 -8.92 2.20
CA LEU A 31 -2.10 -7.50 1.91
C LEU A 31 -3.30 -7.36 1.00
N ILE A 32 -4.36 -6.69 1.46
CA ILE A 32 -5.58 -6.49 0.67
C ILE A 32 -5.84 -4.99 0.53
N ASN A 33 -5.77 -4.48 -0.69
CA ASN A 33 -6.28 -3.16 -1.00
C ASN A 33 -7.67 -3.28 -1.64
N ALA A 34 -8.71 -2.85 -0.93
CA ALA A 34 -10.09 -2.83 -1.42
C ALA A 34 -10.64 -1.39 -1.54
N SER A 35 -9.77 -0.40 -1.71
CA SER A 35 -10.15 1.01 -1.77
C SER A 35 -11.09 1.32 -2.93
N LYS A 36 -12.01 2.27 -2.74
CA LYS A 36 -12.80 2.87 -3.81
C LYS A 36 -12.45 4.35 -3.92
N ASN A 37 -11.86 4.74 -5.05
CA ASN A 37 -11.42 6.11 -5.31
C ASN A 37 -12.24 6.68 -6.47
N THR A 38 -12.97 7.76 -6.20
CA THR A 38 -13.81 8.44 -7.21
C THR A 38 -13.47 9.92 -7.21
N LEU A 39 -13.24 10.52 -8.38
CA LEU A 39 -12.95 11.96 -8.53
C LEU A 39 -11.72 12.41 -7.72
N THR A 40 -10.69 11.56 -7.63
CA THR A 40 -9.47 11.88 -6.87
C THR A 40 -8.38 12.45 -7.78
N ASN A 41 -7.54 13.31 -7.23
CA ASN A 41 -6.36 13.83 -7.90
C ASN A 41 -5.13 13.65 -6.99
N THR A 42 -4.31 12.66 -7.28
CA THR A 42 -3.10 12.32 -6.51
C THR A 42 -1.89 12.90 -7.24
N GLN A 43 -1.22 13.89 -6.63
CA GLN A 43 -0.09 14.57 -7.27
C GLN A 43 1.14 14.57 -6.36
N ALA A 44 2.22 13.94 -6.82
CA ALA A 44 3.55 14.06 -6.23
C ALA A 44 4.37 15.03 -7.07
N ILE A 45 4.52 16.28 -6.63
CA ILE A 45 5.23 17.33 -7.36
C ILE A 45 6.55 17.66 -6.64
N GLY A 46 7.64 17.74 -7.40
CA GLY A 46 8.98 18.02 -6.90
C GLY A 46 9.89 16.78 -6.86
N ARG A 47 11.17 17.00 -6.55
CA ARG A 47 12.16 15.92 -6.44
C ARG A 47 11.91 15.09 -5.18
N ASN A 48 11.99 13.76 -5.26
CA ASN A 48 11.73 12.84 -4.13
C ASN A 48 10.33 12.99 -3.49
N SER A 49 9.35 13.51 -4.24
CA SER A 49 7.99 13.70 -3.74
C SER A 49 7.20 12.39 -3.77
N ALA A 50 6.36 12.13 -2.78
CA ALA A 50 5.51 10.94 -2.73
C ALA A 50 4.06 11.30 -2.39
N ALA A 51 3.10 10.75 -3.14
CA ALA A 51 1.67 10.95 -2.89
C ALA A 51 0.87 9.66 -3.17
N SER A 52 -0.07 9.33 -2.29
CA SER A 52 -0.84 8.09 -2.41
C SER A 52 -2.28 8.29 -1.97
N THR A 53 -3.24 7.81 -2.78
CA THR A 53 -4.66 7.83 -2.42
C THR A 53 -5.23 6.42 -2.44
N GLY A 54 -5.70 5.94 -1.29
CA GLY A 54 -6.28 4.59 -1.20
C GLY A 54 -5.32 3.48 -1.61
N SER A 55 -4.02 3.64 -1.35
CA SER A 55 -3.00 2.67 -1.76
C SER A 55 -2.31 2.04 -0.55
N ILE A 56 -1.65 0.90 -0.74
CA ILE A 56 -0.71 0.32 0.22
C ILE A 56 0.71 0.54 -0.33
N ASN A 57 1.57 1.20 0.42
CA ASN A 57 2.97 1.42 0.06
C ASN A 57 3.86 0.56 0.96
N VAL A 58 4.63 -0.33 0.35
CA VAL A 58 5.58 -1.22 1.00
C VAL A 58 6.97 -0.86 0.47
N VAL A 59 7.69 -0.01 1.19
CA VAL A 59 8.95 0.61 0.74
C VAL A 59 10.14 -0.01 1.48
N GLY A 60 11.20 -0.37 0.77
CA GLY A 60 12.42 -0.94 1.34
C GLY A 60 12.17 -2.23 2.14
N SER A 61 11.07 -2.93 1.85
CA SER A 61 10.58 -4.04 2.66
C SER A 61 10.64 -5.36 1.90
N LYS A 62 10.92 -6.45 2.60
CA LYS A 62 10.96 -7.80 2.01
C LYS A 62 9.61 -8.49 2.20
N VAL A 63 8.90 -8.76 1.11
CA VAL A 63 7.61 -9.47 1.14
C VAL A 63 7.82 -10.94 0.74
N GLU A 64 7.61 -11.86 1.68
CA GLU A 64 7.85 -13.31 1.47
C GLU A 64 6.64 -14.14 1.90
N LYS A 65 6.32 -15.18 1.13
CA LYS A 65 5.26 -16.16 1.44
C LYS A 65 3.92 -15.49 1.80
N SER A 66 3.66 -14.33 1.21
CA SER A 66 2.51 -13.48 1.51
C SER A 66 1.59 -13.41 0.29
N THR A 67 0.31 -13.21 0.54
CA THR A 67 -0.71 -13.04 -0.50
C THR A 67 -0.96 -11.56 -0.70
N VAL A 68 -0.93 -11.09 -1.94
CA VAL A 68 -1.17 -9.68 -2.29
C VAL A 68 -2.41 -9.61 -3.18
N ILE A 69 -3.43 -8.89 -2.73
CA ILE A 69 -4.71 -8.74 -3.43
C ILE A 69 -5.00 -7.26 -3.58
N ASN A 70 -4.97 -6.76 -4.82
CA ASN A 70 -5.49 -5.44 -5.12
C ASN A 70 -6.88 -5.58 -5.77
N ALA A 71 -7.92 -5.32 -4.98
CA ALA A 71 -9.31 -5.27 -5.37
C ALA A 71 -9.86 -3.83 -5.36
N SER A 72 -8.99 -2.84 -5.61
CA SER A 72 -9.41 -1.44 -5.67
C SER A 72 -10.32 -1.16 -6.87
N LYS A 73 -11.11 -0.10 -6.75
CA LYS A 73 -11.91 0.46 -7.85
C LYS A 73 -11.61 1.95 -7.96
N ASN A 74 -11.14 2.37 -9.12
CA ASN A 74 -10.76 3.75 -9.40
C ASN A 74 -11.62 4.29 -10.54
N THR A 75 -12.35 5.38 -10.31
CA THR A 75 -13.24 6.01 -11.29
C THR A 75 -12.93 7.49 -11.37
N LEU A 76 -12.64 8.00 -12.57
CA LEU A 76 -12.33 9.43 -12.79
C LEU A 76 -11.21 9.94 -11.87
N THR A 77 -10.13 9.18 -11.76
CA THR A 77 -8.97 9.53 -10.93
C THR A 77 -7.84 10.06 -11.80
N ASN A 78 -7.18 11.12 -11.35
CA ASN A 78 -5.94 11.62 -11.95
C ASN A 78 -4.77 11.30 -11.01
N THR A 79 -3.67 10.74 -11.54
CA THR A 79 -2.47 10.44 -10.76
C THR A 79 -1.25 10.93 -11.52
N GLN A 80 -0.49 11.83 -10.90
CA GLN A 80 0.66 12.48 -11.54
C GLN A 80 1.87 12.49 -10.60
N ALA A 81 3.00 12.02 -11.11
CA ALA A 81 4.30 12.15 -10.46
C ALA A 81 5.16 13.07 -11.34
N ILE A 82 5.41 14.29 -10.85
CA ILE A 82 6.09 15.36 -11.61
C ILE A 82 7.35 15.75 -10.87
N GLY A 83 8.49 15.21 -11.30
CA GLY A 83 9.80 15.48 -10.72
C GLY A 83 10.70 14.26 -10.79
N ARG A 84 12.00 14.44 -10.51
CA ARG A 84 12.93 13.31 -10.43
C ARG A 84 12.64 12.52 -9.16
N ASP A 85 12.62 11.19 -9.26
CA ASP A 85 12.42 10.27 -8.14
C ASP A 85 11.06 10.45 -7.42
N SER A 86 10.08 11.08 -8.09
CA SER A 86 8.73 11.24 -7.53
C SER A 86 7.87 10.01 -7.75
N VAL A 87 7.03 9.65 -6.78
CA VAL A 87 6.11 8.49 -6.84
C VAL A 87 4.70 8.93 -6.49
N ALA A 88 3.76 8.71 -7.41
CA ALA A 88 2.34 8.93 -7.15
C ALA A 88 1.54 7.68 -7.47
N ASN A 89 0.61 7.29 -6.60
CA ASN A 89 -0.23 6.12 -6.86
C ASN A 89 -1.66 6.25 -6.28
N THR A 90 -2.64 5.66 -6.95
CA THR A 90 -4.05 5.66 -6.52
C THR A 90 -4.60 4.25 -6.59
N GLY A 91 -5.15 3.73 -5.50
CA GLY A 91 -5.77 2.41 -5.47
C GLY A 91 -4.80 1.28 -5.80
N SER A 92 -3.53 1.37 -5.41
CA SER A 92 -2.52 0.36 -5.74
C SER A 92 -1.98 -0.35 -4.52
N ILE A 93 -1.23 -1.42 -4.73
CA ILE A 93 -0.24 -1.93 -3.77
C ILE A 93 1.11 -1.71 -4.43
N ASP A 94 1.87 -0.74 -3.95
CA ASP A 94 3.21 -0.39 -4.43
C ASP A 94 4.24 -1.07 -3.53
N ILE A 95 5.04 -1.99 -4.08
CA ILE A 95 6.11 -2.71 -3.37
C ILE A 95 7.41 -2.38 -4.07
N ARG A 96 8.32 -1.69 -3.38
CA ARG A 96 9.58 -1.17 -3.94
C ARG A 96 10.70 -1.12 -2.92
#